data_AF-A0A4V2MK12-F1
#
_entry.id   AF-A0A4V2MK12-F1
#
_cell.length_a   1.000
_cell.length_b   1.000
_cell.length_c   1.000
_cell.angle_alpha   90.00
_cell.angle_beta   90.00
_cell.angle_gamma   90.00
#
_symmetry.space_group_name_H-M   'P 1'
#
loop_
_entity.id
_entity.type
_entity.pdbx_description
1 polymer ?
#
loop_
_entity_poly.entity_id
_entity_poly.type
_entity_poly.pdbx_seq_one_letter_code
_entity_poly.pdbx_strand_id
1 'polypeptide(L)'
;MKNLKYIIHLLFIFQLLVFGCDTKSKNQNIEDSLDTIKNESTQVPSSNTNVMDQSTLPPYKNIDSLVRLLDENFAFSDVKKLDSICFGSDGDLTEYLGSITISLLDGHLNNFLKYLQINSNSCLKVRLIEGLGAKYSVYEKTERSEKLLQEENRLISIAKEQKLGDRKIEFIRELFNKVNPNVLD
;
A
#
# COMPACT_ATOMS: atom_id res chain seq x y z
N MET A 1 -14.55 12.65 44.67
CA MET A 1 -13.86 11.72 43.73
C MET A 1 -12.35 12.02 43.72
N LYS A 2 -11.58 11.48 44.67
CA LYS A 2 -10.15 11.84 44.88
C LYS A 2 -9.14 10.74 44.47
N ASN A 3 -9.58 9.63 43.88
CA ASN A 3 -8.71 8.45 43.67
C ASN A 3 -8.30 8.15 42.22
N LEU A 4 -8.62 9.01 41.24
CA LEU A 4 -8.30 8.72 39.83
C LEU A 4 -6.91 9.21 39.38
N LYS A 5 -6.22 10.03 40.18
CA LYS A 5 -4.92 10.63 39.80
C LYS A 5 -3.71 9.69 40.00
N TYR A 6 -3.84 8.61 40.76
CA TYR A 6 -2.71 7.72 41.07
C TYR A 6 -2.47 6.61 40.03
N ILE A 7 -3.43 6.31 39.17
CA ILE A 7 -3.31 5.22 38.17
C ILE A 7 -2.48 5.67 36.95
N ILE A 8 -2.50 6.97 36.62
CA ILE A 8 -1.81 7.50 35.43
C ILE A 8 -0.29 7.61 35.65
N HIS A 9 0.18 7.78 36.90
CA HIS A 9 1.62 7.85 37.17
C HIS A 9 2.33 6.49 37.21
N LEU A 10 1.60 5.38 37.35
CA LEU A 10 2.21 4.05 37.40
C LEU A 10 2.47 3.43 36.01
N LEU A 11 1.79 3.91 34.96
CA LEU A 11 1.98 3.41 33.59
C LEU A 11 3.17 4.04 32.84
N PHE A 12 3.72 5.15 33.33
CA PHE A 12 4.81 5.87 32.66
C PHE A 12 6.22 5.35 33.00
N ILE A 13 6.36 4.45 33.98
CA ILE A 13 7.67 3.98 34.48
C ILE A 13 8.09 2.64 33.82
N PHE A 14 7.20 1.94 33.12
CA PHE A 14 7.47 0.56 32.67
C PHE A 14 8.08 0.41 31.26
N GLN A 15 8.26 1.48 30.48
CA GLN A 15 8.83 1.35 29.12
C GLN A 15 10.31 1.76 28.97
N LEU A 16 11.02 1.98 30.08
CA LEU A 16 12.44 2.41 30.07
C LEU A 16 13.46 1.28 30.37
N LEU A 17 13.05 0.01 30.33
CA LEU A 17 13.91 -1.15 30.66
C LEU A 17 14.09 -2.15 29.51
N VAL A 18 14.41 -1.67 28.31
CA VAL A 18 15.02 -2.53 27.26
C VAL A 18 16.19 -1.79 26.59
N PHE A 19 17.21 -1.45 27.39
CA PHE A 19 18.61 -1.56 26.99
C PHE A 19 19.00 -3.02 27.32
N GLY A 20 19.75 -3.81 26.55
CA GLY A 20 20.70 -3.58 25.48
C GLY A 20 21.85 -4.59 25.68
N CYS A 21 22.43 -5.13 24.61
CA CYS A 21 23.87 -5.49 24.61
C CYS A 21 24.38 -5.86 23.22
N ASP A 22 25.46 -5.16 22.86
CA ASP A 22 26.37 -5.36 21.73
C ASP A 22 27.16 -6.69 21.83
N THR A 23 27.66 -7.16 20.68
CA THR A 23 29.10 -7.46 20.52
C THR A 23 29.52 -7.46 19.04
N LYS A 24 30.48 -6.59 18.71
CA LYS A 24 31.33 -6.65 17.51
C LYS A 24 32.34 -7.80 17.62
N SER A 25 32.77 -8.36 16.49
CA SER A 25 34.14 -8.17 15.93
C SER A 25 34.77 -9.43 15.27
N LYS A 26 35.21 -9.25 14.01
CA LYS A 26 36.31 -9.91 13.26
C LYS A 26 36.11 -11.40 12.87
N ASN A 27 36.55 -11.91 11.72
CA ASN A 27 37.71 -11.54 10.90
C ASN A 27 37.67 -12.16 9.48
N GLN A 28 38.16 -11.38 8.50
CA GLN A 28 39.02 -11.71 7.34
C GLN A 28 38.71 -12.88 6.36
N ASN A 29 38.46 -12.46 5.10
CA ASN A 29 39.12 -12.82 3.83
C ASN A 29 39.71 -14.22 3.64
N ILE A 30 39.23 -14.91 2.60
CA ILE A 30 40.08 -15.65 1.65
C ILE A 30 39.65 -15.27 0.23
N GLU A 31 40.61 -14.70 -0.50
CA GLU A 31 40.60 -14.44 -1.95
C GLU A 31 40.78 -15.73 -2.76
N ASP A 32 40.40 -15.63 -4.03
CA ASP A 32 40.87 -16.38 -5.19
C ASP A 32 40.52 -17.87 -5.33
N SER A 33 39.68 -18.15 -6.32
CA SER A 33 40.16 -18.77 -7.56
C SER A 33 39.04 -18.87 -8.60
N LEU A 34 39.26 -18.21 -9.73
CA LEU A 34 38.49 -18.36 -10.95
C LEU A 34 39.38 -19.17 -11.90
N ASP A 35 39.09 -20.45 -12.10
CA ASP A 35 39.50 -21.17 -13.30
C ASP A 35 38.64 -22.43 -13.51
N THR A 36 37.79 -22.33 -14.54
CA THR A 36 37.58 -23.30 -15.63
C THR A 36 37.89 -24.78 -15.34
N ILE A 37 36.90 -25.68 -15.51
CA ILE A 37 36.91 -26.83 -16.45
C ILE A 37 35.64 -27.72 -16.26
N LYS A 38 34.89 -27.82 -17.37
CA LYS A 38 34.14 -28.96 -17.95
C LYS A 38 33.46 -30.00 -17.04
N ASN A 39 32.14 -30.09 -17.27
CA ASN A 39 31.36 -31.31 -17.53
C ASN A 39 31.88 -32.61 -16.92
N GLU A 40 31.18 -33.09 -15.89
CA GLU A 40 30.85 -34.50 -15.84
C GLU A 40 29.47 -34.73 -15.20
N SER A 41 28.71 -35.54 -15.91
CA SER A 41 27.34 -35.96 -15.66
C SER A 41 27.22 -36.69 -14.32
N THR A 42 26.27 -36.28 -13.48
CA THR A 42 25.66 -37.19 -12.52
C THR A 42 24.17 -36.91 -12.49
N GLN A 43 23.42 -37.84 -13.08
CA GLN A 43 21.96 -37.89 -13.07
C GLN A 43 21.46 -37.92 -11.62
N VAL A 44 20.76 -36.86 -11.22
CA VAL A 44 19.88 -36.86 -10.05
C VAL A 44 18.45 -36.95 -10.59
N PRO A 45 17.59 -37.85 -10.06
CA PRO A 45 16.28 -38.09 -10.64
C PRO A 45 15.39 -36.86 -10.46
N SER A 46 14.84 -36.43 -11.59
CA SER A 46 13.89 -35.33 -11.77
C SER A 46 12.65 -35.53 -10.91
N SER A 47 12.61 -34.90 -9.74
CA SER A 47 11.33 -34.55 -9.13
C SER A 47 10.77 -33.39 -9.95
N ASN A 48 9.81 -33.69 -10.83
CA ASN A 48 9.01 -32.70 -11.55
C ASN A 48 8.24 -31.84 -10.54
N THR A 49 8.91 -30.86 -9.93
CA THR A 49 8.24 -29.65 -9.48
C THR A 49 7.89 -28.91 -10.75
N ASN A 50 6.64 -29.09 -11.21
CA ASN A 50 6.00 -28.12 -12.08
C ASN A 50 6.14 -26.76 -11.40
N VAL A 51 7.18 -26.02 -11.77
CA VAL A 51 7.24 -24.58 -11.54
C VAL A 51 6.11 -24.05 -12.41
N MET A 52 4.94 -23.95 -11.80
CA MET A 52 3.77 -23.40 -12.45
C MET A 52 4.14 -21.99 -12.85
N ASP A 53 4.30 -21.76 -14.15
CA ASP A 53 4.61 -20.46 -14.69
C ASP A 53 3.47 -19.53 -14.27
N GLN A 54 3.76 -18.60 -13.36
CA GLN A 54 2.78 -17.66 -12.80
C GLN A 54 2.16 -16.76 -13.88
N SER A 55 2.70 -16.78 -15.10
CA SER A 55 2.14 -16.20 -16.31
C SER A 55 0.76 -16.77 -16.69
N THR A 56 0.39 -17.94 -16.17
CA THR A 56 -0.88 -18.63 -16.48
C THR A 56 -2.01 -18.37 -15.48
N LEU A 57 -1.74 -17.68 -14.37
CA LEU A 57 -2.77 -17.31 -13.40
C LEU A 57 -3.57 -16.11 -13.93
N PRO A 58 -4.90 -16.07 -13.75
CA PRO A 58 -5.68 -14.88 -14.05
C PRO A 58 -5.05 -13.66 -13.34
N PRO A 59 -4.96 -12.49 -13.99
CA PRO A 59 -4.25 -11.33 -13.46
C PRO A 59 -4.69 -10.96 -12.03
N TYR A 60 -5.95 -11.24 -11.69
CA TYR A 60 -6.53 -11.06 -10.36
C TYR A 60 -5.83 -11.82 -9.24
N LYS A 61 -5.44 -13.09 -9.41
CA LYS A 61 -4.81 -13.89 -8.31
C LYS A 61 -3.46 -13.33 -7.85
N ASN A 62 -2.72 -12.74 -8.79
CA ASN A 62 -1.44 -12.09 -8.50
C ASN A 62 -1.66 -10.76 -7.77
N ILE A 63 -2.76 -10.07 -8.07
CA ILE A 63 -3.15 -8.82 -7.41
C ILE A 63 -3.66 -9.10 -6.00
N ASP A 64 -4.55 -10.08 -5.81
CA ASP A 64 -5.10 -10.43 -4.49
C ASP A 64 -3.98 -10.74 -3.48
N SER A 65 -2.98 -11.51 -3.93
CA SER A 65 -1.81 -11.85 -3.12
C SER A 65 -1.00 -10.61 -2.76
N LEU A 66 -0.83 -9.68 -3.70
CA LEU A 66 -0.11 -8.43 -3.51
C LEU A 66 -0.86 -7.47 -2.56
N VAL A 67 -2.19 -7.37 -2.70
CA VAL A 67 -3.05 -6.56 -1.83
C VAL A 67 -3.01 -7.08 -0.41
N ARG A 68 -3.11 -8.41 -0.21
CA ARG A 68 -2.98 -9.00 1.13
C ARG A 68 -1.64 -8.68 1.78
N LEU A 69 -0.54 -8.72 1.02
CA LEU A 69 0.78 -8.32 1.54
C LEU A 69 0.82 -6.85 1.93
N LEU A 70 0.17 -5.97 1.15
CA LEU A 70 0.08 -4.55 1.45
C LEU A 70 -0.74 -4.26 2.72
N ASP A 71 -1.83 -5.01 2.93
CA ASP A 71 -2.67 -4.89 4.12
C ASP A 71 -1.91 -5.29 5.41
N GLU A 72 -1.10 -6.35 5.33
CA GLU A 72 -0.28 -6.81 6.46
C GLU A 72 0.91 -5.89 6.72
N ASN A 73 1.59 -5.44 5.66
CA ASN A 73 2.77 -4.59 5.75
C ASN A 73 2.94 -3.73 4.49
N PHE A 74 2.54 -2.47 4.58
CA PHE A 74 2.64 -1.53 3.46
C PHE A 74 4.10 -1.30 3.04
N ALA A 75 4.48 -1.85 1.89
CA ALA A 75 5.80 -1.68 1.28
C ALA A 75 5.71 -0.93 -0.06
N PHE A 76 6.53 0.12 -0.21
CA PHE A 76 6.58 0.93 -1.44
C PHE A 76 6.93 0.11 -2.69
N SER A 77 7.74 -0.94 -2.54
CA SER A 77 8.07 -1.87 -3.62
C SER A 77 6.85 -2.60 -4.15
N ASP A 78 5.93 -2.98 -3.27
CA ASP A 78 4.74 -3.75 -3.63
C ASP A 78 3.66 -2.86 -4.22
N VAL A 79 3.50 -1.63 -3.71
CA VAL A 79 2.66 -0.61 -4.36
C VAL A 79 3.17 -0.29 -5.76
N LYS A 80 4.50 -0.22 -5.95
CA LYS A 80 5.09 0.01 -7.28
C LYS A 80 4.81 -1.14 -8.25
N LYS A 81 4.80 -2.39 -7.78
CA LYS A 81 4.37 -3.54 -8.59
C LYS A 81 2.90 -3.40 -8.98
N LEU A 82 2.04 -3.06 -8.02
CA LEU A 82 0.61 -2.84 -8.27
C LEU A 82 0.38 -1.72 -9.31
N ASP A 83 1.14 -0.62 -9.21
CA ASP A 83 1.09 0.48 -10.16
C ASP A 83 1.53 0.06 -11.57
N SER A 84 2.52 -0.83 -11.66
CA SER A 84 2.97 -1.39 -12.95
C SER A 84 1.90 -2.26 -13.59
N ILE A 85 1.18 -3.06 -12.79
CA ILE A 85 0.04 -3.86 -13.25
C ILE A 85 -1.09 -2.95 -13.75
N CYS A 86 -1.35 -1.84 -13.04
CA CYS A 86 -2.37 -0.87 -13.39
C CYS A 86 -2.20 -0.27 -14.80
N PHE A 87 -0.97 0.01 -15.24
CA PHE A 87 -0.75 0.55 -16.60
C PHE A 87 -1.17 -0.41 -17.72
N GLY A 88 -1.21 -1.71 -17.45
CA GLY A 88 -1.64 -2.74 -18.40
C GLY A 88 -3.09 -3.19 -18.24
N SER A 89 -3.87 -2.58 -17.33
CA SER A 89 -5.24 -3.03 -17.03
C SER A 89 -6.29 -2.38 -17.92
N ASP A 90 -7.30 -3.17 -18.31
CA ASP A 90 -8.53 -2.73 -18.97
C ASP A 90 -9.77 -3.36 -18.31
N GLY A 91 -10.97 -2.96 -18.77
CA GLY A 91 -12.25 -3.55 -18.36
C GLY A 91 -12.42 -3.74 -16.85
N ASP A 92 -12.86 -4.94 -16.45
CA ASP A 92 -13.14 -5.32 -15.05
C ASP A 92 -11.93 -5.14 -14.13
N LEU A 93 -10.70 -5.27 -14.66
CA LEU A 93 -9.50 -5.09 -13.87
C LEU A 93 -9.30 -3.62 -13.46
N THR A 94 -9.73 -2.68 -14.28
CA THR A 94 -9.72 -1.25 -13.96
C THR A 94 -10.64 -0.94 -12.78
N GLU A 95 -11.86 -1.49 -12.77
CA GLU A 95 -12.81 -1.31 -11.66
C GLU A 95 -12.29 -1.93 -10.36
N TYR A 96 -11.71 -3.13 -10.45
CA TYR A 96 -11.13 -3.81 -9.31
C TYR A 96 -9.97 -3.00 -8.69
N LEU A 97 -9.09 -2.42 -9.52
CA LEU A 97 -8.03 -1.54 -9.06
C LEU A 97 -8.55 -0.23 -8.45
N GLY A 98 -9.68 0.30 -8.93
CA GLY A 98 -10.37 1.42 -8.28
C GLY A 98 -10.75 1.07 -6.83
N SER A 99 -11.37 -0.09 -6.62
CA SER A 99 -11.69 -0.59 -5.27
C SER A 99 -10.46 -0.77 -4.39
N ILE A 100 -9.39 -1.38 -4.92
CA ILE A 100 -8.13 -1.60 -4.19
C ILE A 100 -7.51 -0.27 -3.74
N THR A 101 -7.45 0.72 -4.63
CA THR A 101 -6.80 2.00 -4.30
C THR A 101 -7.58 2.80 -3.25
N ILE A 102 -8.91 2.66 -3.20
CA ILE A 102 -9.73 3.19 -2.09
C ILE A 102 -9.36 2.47 -0.79
N SER A 103 -9.28 1.14 -0.79
CA SER A 103 -8.86 0.38 0.40
C SER A 103 -7.46 0.76 0.89
N LEU A 104 -6.50 0.97 -0.02
CA LEU A 104 -5.15 1.44 0.33
C LEU A 104 -5.16 2.86 0.92
N LEU A 105 -6.03 3.75 0.41
CA LEU A 105 -6.21 5.08 0.97
C LEU A 105 -6.77 5.03 2.39
N ASP A 106 -7.74 4.14 2.63
CA ASP A 106 -8.38 3.98 3.94
C ASP A 106 -7.48 3.30 4.97
N GLY A 107 -6.83 2.18 4.59
CA GLY A 107 -5.98 1.39 5.49
C GLY A 107 -4.60 1.99 5.73
N HIS A 108 -4.05 2.70 4.73
CA HIS A 108 -2.65 3.16 4.74
C HIS A 108 -2.47 4.63 4.32
N LEU A 109 -3.41 5.49 4.71
CA LEU A 109 -3.51 6.91 4.33
C LEU A 109 -2.16 7.62 4.14
N ASN A 110 -1.33 7.72 5.20
CA ASN A 110 -0.08 8.47 5.12
C ASN A 110 0.89 7.91 4.06
N ASN A 111 1.10 6.60 4.09
CA ASN A 111 2.05 5.92 3.21
C ASN A 111 1.57 5.94 1.76
N PHE A 112 0.28 5.71 1.53
CA PHE A 112 -0.28 5.75 0.19
C PHE A 112 -0.28 7.16 -0.39
N LEU A 113 -0.68 8.19 0.38
CA LEU A 113 -0.53 9.58 -0.04
C LEU A 113 0.94 9.92 -0.34
N LYS A 114 1.90 9.34 0.39
CA LYS A 114 3.34 9.59 0.16
C LYS A 114 3.79 8.98 -1.15
N TYR A 115 3.34 7.77 -1.44
CA TYR A 115 3.57 7.12 -2.73
C TYR A 115 3.03 7.98 -3.88
N LEU A 116 1.77 8.43 -3.81
CA LEU A 116 1.12 9.21 -4.87
C LEU A 116 1.73 10.60 -5.09
N GLN A 117 2.26 11.23 -4.02
CA GLN A 117 2.96 12.51 -4.14
C GLN A 117 4.34 12.38 -4.80
N ILE A 118 5.05 11.28 -4.54
CA ILE A 118 6.35 11.00 -5.17
C ILE A 118 6.15 10.59 -6.63
N ASN A 119 5.10 9.82 -6.93
CA ASN A 119 4.80 9.29 -8.25
C ASN A 119 3.58 10.00 -8.85
N SER A 120 3.74 11.25 -9.28
CA SER A 120 2.63 12.11 -9.74
C SER A 120 1.83 11.54 -10.91
N ASN A 121 2.48 10.71 -11.74
CA ASN A 121 1.91 10.08 -12.93
C ASN A 121 1.48 8.62 -12.66
N SER A 122 1.36 8.21 -11.40
CA SER A 122 0.92 6.87 -11.02
C SER A 122 -0.45 6.55 -11.61
N CYS A 123 -0.58 5.37 -12.21
CA CYS A 123 -1.86 4.84 -12.67
C CYS A 123 -2.82 4.63 -11.49
N LEU A 124 -2.30 4.23 -10.32
CA LEU A 124 -3.11 4.10 -9.09
C LEU A 124 -3.77 5.41 -8.66
N LYS A 125 -3.16 6.56 -8.96
CA LYS A 125 -3.79 7.87 -8.70
C LYS A 125 -5.04 8.05 -9.55
N VAL A 126 -4.98 7.68 -10.82
CA VAL A 126 -6.10 7.77 -11.76
C VAL A 126 -7.21 6.81 -11.32
N ARG A 127 -6.86 5.56 -10.99
CA ARG A 127 -7.83 4.56 -10.53
C ARG A 127 -8.48 4.91 -9.20
N LEU A 128 -7.76 5.57 -8.29
CA LEU A 128 -8.36 6.11 -7.07
C LEU A 128 -9.44 7.16 -7.40
N ILE A 129 -9.14 8.09 -8.30
CA ILE A 129 -10.08 9.17 -8.66
C ILE A 129 -11.33 8.59 -9.34
N GLU A 130 -11.15 7.69 -10.30
CA GLU A 130 -12.25 7.02 -11.00
C GLU A 130 -13.05 6.12 -10.06
N GLY A 131 -12.37 5.35 -9.21
CA GLY A 131 -13.00 4.48 -8.21
C GLY A 131 -13.85 5.27 -7.22
N LEU A 132 -13.36 6.41 -6.72
CA LEU A 132 -14.17 7.31 -5.89
C LEU A 132 -15.37 7.85 -6.67
N GLY A 133 -15.18 8.21 -7.95
CA GLY A 133 -16.28 8.63 -8.83
C GLY A 133 -17.38 7.57 -8.93
N ALA A 134 -17.01 6.32 -9.19
CA ALA A 134 -17.94 5.19 -9.26
C ALA A 134 -18.58 4.87 -7.90
N LYS A 135 -17.82 4.88 -6.80
CA LYS A 135 -18.33 4.66 -5.44
C LYS A 135 -19.46 5.64 -5.09
N TYR A 136 -19.37 6.89 -5.54
CA TYR A 136 -20.36 7.91 -5.23
C TYR A 136 -21.41 8.14 -6.33
N SER A 137 -21.28 7.52 -7.51
CA SER A 137 -22.30 7.66 -8.57
C SER A 137 -23.61 6.92 -8.25
N VAL A 138 -23.56 5.96 -7.32
CA VAL A 138 -24.73 5.17 -6.87
C VAL A 138 -25.76 5.99 -6.09
N TYR A 139 -25.37 7.17 -5.60
CA TYR A 139 -26.27 8.10 -4.92
C TYR A 139 -27.02 8.98 -5.92
N GLU A 140 -28.15 9.53 -5.48
CA GLU A 140 -28.90 10.52 -6.25
C GLU A 140 -28.02 11.72 -6.61
N LYS A 141 -28.20 12.27 -7.81
CA LYS A 141 -27.34 13.34 -8.36
C LYS A 141 -27.17 14.53 -7.42
N THR A 142 -28.23 14.87 -6.68
CA THR A 142 -28.23 15.95 -5.69
C THR A 142 -27.41 15.64 -4.44
N GLU A 143 -27.20 14.37 -4.11
CA GLU A 143 -26.49 13.89 -2.91
C GLU A 143 -25.01 13.59 -3.16
N ARG A 144 -24.60 13.30 -4.40
CA ARG A 144 -23.23 12.84 -4.73
C ARG A 144 -22.16 13.80 -4.22
N SER A 145 -22.33 15.11 -4.44
CA SER A 145 -21.39 16.13 -3.99
C SER A 145 -21.30 16.20 -2.46
N GLU A 146 -22.41 16.01 -1.75
CA GLU A 146 -22.42 16.01 -0.30
C GLU A 146 -21.68 14.79 0.25
N LYS A 147 -21.92 13.59 -0.30
CA LYS A 147 -21.24 12.35 0.10
C LYS A 147 -19.73 12.41 -0.15
N LEU A 148 -19.33 12.98 -1.27
CA LEU A 148 -17.92 13.17 -1.61
C LEU A 148 -17.24 14.13 -0.61
N LEU A 149 -17.90 15.25 -0.28
CA LEU A 149 -17.39 16.21 0.71
C LEU A 149 -17.32 15.62 2.13
N GLN A 150 -18.28 14.78 2.52
CA GLN A 150 -18.26 14.07 3.80
C GLN A 150 -17.04 13.15 3.90
N GLU A 151 -16.72 12.42 2.82
CA GLU A 151 -15.56 11.54 2.77
C GLU A 151 -14.23 12.32 2.80
N GLU A 152 -14.13 13.41 2.04
CA GLU A 152 -12.97 14.30 2.08
C GLU A 152 -12.71 14.78 3.51
N ASN A 153 -13.75 15.28 4.19
CA ASN A 153 -13.65 15.76 5.56
C ASN A 153 -13.29 14.65 6.55
N ARG A 154 -13.78 13.43 6.35
CA ARG A 154 -13.39 12.25 7.13
C ARG A 154 -11.88 12.01 7.02
N LEU A 155 -11.35 11.95 5.79
CA LEU A 155 -9.91 11.72 5.56
C LEU A 155 -9.04 12.87 6.06
N ILE A 156 -9.48 14.12 5.93
CA ILE A 156 -8.78 15.29 6.51
C ILE A 156 -8.74 15.20 8.04
N SER A 157 -9.84 14.76 8.67
CA SER A 157 -9.89 14.59 10.13
C SER A 157 -8.89 13.52 10.59
N ILE A 158 -8.87 12.37 9.92
CA ILE A 158 -7.89 11.30 10.17
C ILE A 158 -6.46 11.81 9.96
N ALA A 159 -6.21 12.56 8.88
CA ALA A 159 -4.90 13.15 8.60
C ALA A 159 -4.44 14.09 9.72
N LYS A 160 -5.34 14.92 10.27
CA LYS A 160 -5.04 15.81 11.40
C LYS A 160 -4.77 15.02 12.68
N GLU A 161 -5.54 13.99 12.97
CA GLU A 161 -5.33 13.10 14.13
C GLU A 161 -3.98 12.39 14.07
N GLN A 162 -3.59 11.93 12.88
CA GLN A 162 -2.27 11.35 12.59
C GLN A 162 -1.16 12.40 12.47
N LYS A 163 -1.46 13.70 12.67
CA LYS A 163 -0.53 14.83 12.55
C LYS A 163 0.20 14.87 11.20
N LEU A 164 -0.50 14.50 10.13
CA LEU A 164 0.00 14.68 8.77
C LEU A 164 0.08 16.19 8.47
N GLY A 165 1.25 16.66 8.03
CA GLY A 165 1.46 18.09 7.77
C GLY A 165 0.54 18.66 6.69
N ASP A 166 0.39 19.99 6.65
CA ASP A 166 -0.58 20.70 5.79
C ASP A 166 -0.51 20.32 4.32
N ARG A 167 0.69 20.01 3.80
CA ARG A 167 0.88 19.56 2.42
C ARG A 167 0.13 18.25 2.10
N LYS A 168 -0.05 17.36 3.08
CA LYS A 168 -0.83 16.12 2.93
C LYS A 168 -2.32 16.43 2.90
N ILE A 169 -2.78 17.31 3.78
CA ILE A 169 -4.16 17.76 3.82
C ILE A 169 -4.53 18.41 2.48
N GLU A 170 -3.67 19.29 1.96
CA GLU A 170 -3.92 19.93 0.67
C GLU A 170 -3.96 18.92 -0.48
N PHE A 171 -3.06 17.94 -0.46
CA PHE A 171 -3.07 16.88 -1.46
C PHE A 171 -4.35 16.02 -1.41
N ILE A 172 -4.96 15.80 -0.24
CA ILE A 172 -6.27 15.15 -0.14
C ILE A 172 -7.33 16.00 -0.86
N ARG A 173 -7.36 17.32 -0.62
CA ARG A 173 -8.30 18.22 -1.31
C ARG A 173 -8.11 18.19 -2.82
N GLU A 174 -6.87 18.25 -3.29
CA GLU A 174 -6.53 18.17 -4.71
C GLU A 174 -6.99 16.85 -5.36
N LEU A 175 -6.95 15.73 -4.62
CA LEU A 175 -7.47 14.45 -5.11
C LEU A 175 -8.99 14.51 -5.25
N PHE A 176 -9.71 14.94 -4.22
CA PHE A 176 -11.17 14.98 -4.21
C PHE A 176 -11.75 15.98 -5.21
N ASN A 177 -11.08 17.11 -5.44
CA ASN A 177 -11.46 18.08 -6.48
C ASN A 177 -11.42 17.51 -7.91
N LYS A 178 -10.72 16.39 -8.14
CA LYS A 178 -10.65 15.72 -9.45
C LYS A 178 -11.68 14.62 -9.61
N VAL A 179 -12.36 14.23 -8.53
CA VAL A 179 -13.37 13.17 -8.57
C VAL A 179 -14.64 13.73 -9.22
N ASN A 180 -15.10 13.06 -10.27
CA ASN A 180 -16.37 13.36 -10.91
C ASN A 180 -17.32 12.16 -10.77
N PRO A 181 -18.33 12.23 -9.89
CA PRO A 181 -19.28 11.13 -9.69
C PRO A 181 -20.40 11.10 -10.73
N ASN A 182 -20.39 11.98 -11.74
CA ASN A 182 -21.40 12.05 -12.80
C ASN A 182 -20.95 11.42 -14.12
N VAL A 183 -19.84 10.68 -14.14
CA VAL A 183 -19.26 10.11 -15.37
C VAL A 183 -20.07 8.90 -15.88
N LEU A 184 -20.90 8.30 -15.04
CA LEU A 184 -21.69 7.10 -15.35
C LEU A 184 -23.19 7.38 -15.60
N ASP A 185 -23.58 8.67 -15.73
CA ASP A 185 -24.94 9.09 -16.10
C ASP A 185 -25.15 9.16 -17.62
#